data_AF-A0A1S7TW85-F1
#
_entry.id   AF-A0A1S7TW85-F1
#
_cell.length_a   1.000
_cell.length_b   1.000
_cell.length_c   1.000
_cell.angle_alpha   90.00
_cell.angle_beta   90.00
_cell.angle_gamma   90.00
#
_symmetry.space_group_name_H-M   'P 1'
#
loop_
_entity.id
_entity.type
_entity.pdbx_description
1 polymer ?
#
loop_
_entity_poly.entity_id
_entity_poly.type
_entity_poly.pdbx_seq_one_letter_code
_entity_poly.pdbx_strand_id
1 'polypeptide(L)'
;MPNTIPAAGEAMPEITLEAMIVRYLAAKAIVDTAKEATQGTPAEAEFHASLEALQETDAKPSTFDGALQALRLAVQEVHDFDGPEMVPNLLDGVLALLETREVQRPVDPVIVAVQAYRDGNKAFEAIPSADHHKHGGEEAVIAKTYGPPLKVLKEWDAPCTSKEGAITALRHALEECDAFSCSDSLTAMTRAALLYLEGAPE
;
A
#
# COMPACT_ATOMS: atom_id res chain seq x y z
N MET A 1 -28.71 -50.76 1.14
CA MET A 1 -27.96 -49.69 0.45
C MET A 1 -27.61 -48.64 1.49
N PRO A 2 -26.33 -48.28 1.69
CA PRO A 2 -25.97 -47.26 2.66
C PRO A 2 -26.41 -45.89 2.13
N ASN A 3 -27.20 -45.19 2.94
CA ASN A 3 -27.72 -43.86 2.67
C ASN A 3 -26.67 -42.85 3.14
N THR A 4 -25.92 -42.24 2.22
CA THR A 4 -24.99 -41.15 2.53
C THR A 4 -25.77 -39.86 2.70
N ILE A 5 -25.88 -39.41 3.95
CA ILE A 5 -26.29 -38.05 4.32
C ILE A 5 -25.09 -37.13 4.01
N PRO A 6 -25.22 -36.06 3.22
CA PRO A 6 -24.12 -35.12 3.02
C PRO A 6 -23.78 -34.43 4.33
N ALA A 7 -22.48 -34.34 4.63
CA ALA A 7 -21.97 -33.63 5.80
C ALA A 7 -22.30 -32.14 5.71
N ALA A 8 -23.03 -31.64 6.70
CA ALA A 8 -23.14 -30.20 6.96
C ALA A 8 -21.75 -29.70 7.40
N GLY A 9 -21.09 -28.90 6.55
CA GLY A 9 -19.77 -28.38 6.87
C GLY A 9 -18.98 -27.75 5.72
N GLU A 10 -19.54 -27.65 4.51
CA GLU A 10 -18.95 -26.74 3.51
C GLU A 10 -19.30 -25.31 3.93
N ALA A 11 -18.30 -24.57 4.39
CA ALA A 11 -18.42 -23.12 4.53
C ALA A 11 -18.96 -22.60 3.19
N MET A 12 -20.14 -21.97 3.20
CA MET A 12 -20.62 -21.28 2.02
C MET A 12 -19.51 -20.32 1.60
N PRO A 13 -19.09 -20.32 0.31
CA PRO A 13 -18.06 -19.40 -0.13
C PRO A 13 -18.53 -17.99 0.21
N GLU A 14 -17.72 -17.26 0.99
CA GLU A 14 -17.96 -15.83 1.21
C GLU A 14 -18.10 -15.17 -0.16
N ILE A 15 -19.27 -14.58 -0.41
CA ILE A 15 -19.52 -13.88 -1.66
C ILE A 15 -18.67 -12.61 -1.60
N THR A 16 -17.69 -12.49 -2.50
CA THR A 16 -16.82 -11.31 -2.54
C THR A 16 -17.55 -10.11 -3.13
N LEU A 17 -17.10 -8.89 -2.81
CA LEU A 17 -17.67 -7.68 -3.39
C LEU A 17 -17.59 -7.69 -4.93
N GLU A 18 -16.48 -8.20 -5.49
CA GLU A 18 -16.33 -8.33 -6.95
C GLU A 18 -17.38 -9.27 -7.55
N ALA A 19 -17.69 -10.38 -6.88
CA ALA A 19 -18.75 -11.29 -7.32
C ALA A 19 -20.14 -10.63 -7.25
N MET A 20 -20.40 -9.82 -6.23
CA MET A 20 -21.66 -9.06 -6.12
C MET A 20 -21.80 -8.02 -7.24
N ILE A 21 -20.74 -7.27 -7.53
CA ILE A 21 -20.72 -6.28 -8.63
C ILE A 21 -20.97 -6.96 -9.97
N VAL A 22 -20.31 -8.08 -10.25
CA VAL A 22 -20.51 -8.85 -11.50
C VAL A 22 -21.95 -9.35 -11.62
N ARG A 23 -22.52 -9.88 -10.52
CA ARG A 23 -23.91 -10.34 -10.47
C ARG A 23 -24.88 -9.19 -10.76
N TYR A 24 -24.69 -8.04 -10.10
CA TYR A 24 -25.51 -6.85 -10.31
C TYR A 24 -25.46 -6.35 -11.75
N LEU A 25 -24.27 -6.18 -12.31
CA LEU A 25 -24.11 -5.68 -13.69
C LEU A 25 -24.73 -6.64 -14.72
N ALA A 26 -24.62 -7.95 -14.50
CA ALA A 26 -25.26 -8.95 -15.35
C ALA A 26 -26.79 -8.86 -15.28
N ALA A 27 -27.36 -8.74 -14.07
CA ALA A 27 -28.79 -8.59 -13.87
C ALA A 27 -29.32 -7.28 -14.47
N LYS A 28 -28.63 -6.17 -14.23
CA LYS A 28 -28.95 -4.86 -14.80
C LYS A 28 -28.94 -4.87 -16.33
N ALA A 29 -27.93 -5.48 -16.96
CA ALA A 29 -27.87 -5.58 -18.41
C ALA A 29 -29.05 -6.35 -19.02
N ILE A 30 -29.53 -7.40 -18.34
CA ILE A 30 -30.72 -8.15 -18.79
C ILE A 30 -31.96 -7.26 -18.72
N VAL A 31 -32.14 -6.51 -17.61
CA VAL A 31 -33.28 -5.60 -17.44
C VAL A 31 -33.22 -4.44 -18.45
N ASP A 32 -32.06 -3.80 -18.63
CA ASP A 32 -31.87 -2.66 -19.52
C ASP A 32 -32.08 -3.02 -21.01
N THR A 33 -31.82 -4.27 -21.40
CA THR A 33 -31.97 -4.75 -22.79
C THR A 33 -33.33 -5.40 -23.08
N ALA A 34 -34.19 -5.56 -22.07
CA ALA A 34 -35.50 -6.17 -22.24
C ALA A 34 -36.39 -5.30 -23.14
N LYS A 35 -36.99 -5.94 -24.16
CA LYS A 35 -37.92 -5.28 -25.09
C LYS A 35 -39.33 -5.14 -24.55
N GLU A 36 -39.67 -5.94 -23.55
CA GLU A 36 -40.98 -6.02 -22.91
C GLU A 36 -40.84 -5.67 -21.43
N ALA A 37 -41.95 -5.28 -20.78
CA ALA A 37 -41.93 -4.96 -19.36
C ALA A 37 -41.44 -6.16 -18.52
N THR A 38 -40.43 -5.95 -17.69
CA THR A 38 -39.82 -6.99 -16.86
C THR A 38 -40.54 -7.22 -15.53
N GLN A 39 -41.65 -6.52 -15.28
CA GLN A 39 -42.35 -6.56 -14.01
C GLN A 39 -42.88 -7.97 -13.68
N GLY A 40 -42.54 -8.48 -12.50
CA GLY A 40 -42.89 -9.84 -12.04
C GLY A 40 -42.07 -10.96 -12.68
N THR A 41 -41.03 -10.65 -13.44
CA THR A 41 -40.17 -11.66 -14.08
C THR A 41 -39.02 -12.09 -13.16
N PRO A 42 -38.45 -13.29 -13.36
CA PRO A 42 -37.23 -13.69 -12.66
C PRO A 42 -36.05 -12.73 -12.86
N ALA A 43 -35.99 -12.02 -13.99
CA ALA A 43 -34.93 -11.04 -14.27
C ALA A 43 -35.03 -9.80 -13.37
N GLU A 44 -36.24 -9.28 -13.14
CA GLU A 44 -36.45 -8.18 -12.18
C GLU A 44 -36.15 -8.63 -10.74
N ALA A 45 -36.60 -9.83 -10.37
CA ALA A 45 -36.32 -10.40 -9.05
C ALA A 45 -34.82 -10.55 -8.79
N GLU A 46 -34.06 -11.01 -9.79
CA GLU A 46 -32.61 -11.14 -9.69
C GLU A 46 -31.91 -9.77 -9.63
N PHE A 47 -32.37 -8.79 -10.41
CA PHE A 47 -31.86 -7.42 -10.32
C PHE A 47 -32.04 -6.85 -8.91
N HIS A 48 -33.24 -6.96 -8.32
CA HIS A 48 -33.48 -6.49 -6.94
C HIS A 48 -32.66 -7.26 -5.91
N ALA A 49 -32.56 -8.58 -6.02
CA ALA A 49 -31.76 -9.38 -5.10
C ALA A 49 -30.25 -9.06 -5.17
N SER A 50 -29.75 -8.76 -6.37
CA SER A 50 -28.35 -8.35 -6.56
C SER A 50 -28.07 -6.92 -6.05
N LEU A 51 -29.06 -6.03 -6.19
CA LEU A 51 -29.03 -4.67 -5.67
C LEU A 51 -29.03 -4.67 -4.13
N GLU A 52 -29.96 -5.38 -3.51
CA GLU A 52 -30.07 -5.54 -2.06
C GLU A 52 -28.77 -6.08 -1.47
N ALA A 53 -28.16 -7.08 -2.12
CA ALA A 53 -26.86 -7.60 -1.71
C ALA A 53 -25.76 -6.52 -1.67
N LEU A 54 -25.71 -5.59 -2.63
CA LEU A 54 -24.75 -4.48 -2.63
C LEU A 54 -25.11 -3.37 -1.61
N GLN A 55 -26.39 -3.16 -1.34
CA GLN A 55 -26.87 -2.19 -0.35
C GLN A 55 -26.65 -2.65 1.10
N GLU A 56 -26.63 -3.96 1.34
CA GLU A 56 -26.48 -4.50 2.69
C GLU A 56 -25.07 -5.04 2.98
N THR A 57 -24.19 -5.12 1.98
CA THR A 57 -22.86 -5.70 2.16
C THR A 57 -21.90 -4.77 2.92
N ASP A 58 -21.07 -5.37 3.77
CA ASP A 58 -19.85 -4.81 4.35
C ASP A 58 -18.57 -5.37 3.69
N ALA A 59 -18.72 -6.16 2.62
CA ALA A 59 -17.62 -6.78 1.91
C ALA A 59 -16.74 -5.71 1.25
N LYS A 60 -15.42 -5.92 1.32
CA LYS A 60 -14.42 -5.01 0.79
C LYS A 60 -13.82 -5.60 -0.50
N PRO A 61 -13.42 -4.75 -1.46
CA PRO A 61 -12.64 -5.24 -2.59
C PRO A 61 -11.33 -5.83 -2.07
N SER A 62 -11.00 -7.02 -2.55
CA SER A 62 -9.78 -7.74 -2.21
C SER A 62 -8.61 -7.39 -3.14
N THR A 63 -8.94 -6.76 -4.29
CA THR A 63 -7.98 -6.43 -5.35
C THR A 63 -8.11 -4.98 -5.81
N PHE A 64 -7.05 -4.48 -6.46
CA PHE A 64 -7.09 -3.14 -7.07
C PHE A 64 -8.13 -3.05 -8.19
N ASP A 65 -8.22 -4.11 -9.01
CA ASP A 65 -9.20 -4.18 -10.09
C ASP A 65 -10.63 -4.18 -9.53
N GLY A 66 -10.89 -4.95 -8.46
CA GLY A 66 -12.15 -4.92 -7.73
C GLY A 66 -12.51 -3.54 -7.19
N ALA A 67 -11.55 -2.80 -6.65
CA ALA A 67 -11.76 -1.42 -6.21
C ALA A 67 -12.07 -0.47 -7.38
N LEU A 68 -11.39 -0.61 -8.53
CA LEU A 68 -11.71 0.16 -9.73
C LEU A 68 -13.10 -0.17 -10.26
N GLN A 69 -13.52 -1.44 -10.20
CA GLN A 69 -14.88 -1.85 -10.57
C GLN A 69 -15.92 -1.21 -9.64
N ALA A 70 -15.69 -1.22 -8.33
CA ALA A 70 -16.57 -0.56 -7.34
C ALA A 70 -16.67 0.96 -7.59
N LEU A 71 -15.55 1.64 -7.86
CA LEU A 71 -15.54 3.07 -8.19
C LEU A 71 -16.31 3.38 -9.48
N ARG A 72 -16.12 2.59 -10.54
CA ARG A 72 -16.84 2.77 -11.81
C ARG A 72 -18.34 2.59 -11.62
N LEU A 73 -18.74 1.57 -10.85
CA LEU A 73 -20.14 1.35 -10.52
C LEU A 73 -20.71 2.52 -9.71
N ALA A 74 -20.00 2.97 -8.66
CA ALA A 74 -20.45 4.11 -7.87
C ALA A 74 -20.64 5.38 -8.72
N VAL A 75 -19.71 5.67 -9.64
CA VAL A 75 -19.84 6.80 -10.57
C VAL A 75 -21.03 6.64 -11.50
N GLN A 76 -21.23 5.44 -12.06
CA GLN A 76 -22.37 5.16 -12.94
C GLN A 76 -23.69 5.36 -12.19
N GLU A 77 -23.83 4.80 -10.99
CA GLU A 77 -25.07 4.84 -10.21
C GLU A 77 -25.42 6.27 -9.77
N VAL A 78 -24.44 7.11 -9.43
CA VAL A 78 -24.66 8.54 -9.15
C VAL A 78 -25.17 9.31 -10.40
N HIS A 79 -24.80 8.88 -11.60
CA HIS A 79 -25.29 9.50 -12.84
C HIS A 79 -26.66 8.98 -13.26
N ASP A 80 -26.92 7.70 -13.06
CA ASP A 80 -28.18 7.04 -13.45
C ASP A 80 -29.31 7.35 -12.44
N PHE A 81 -28.98 7.63 -11.17
CA PHE A 81 -29.94 7.83 -10.08
C PHE A 81 -29.53 8.94 -9.09
N ASP A 82 -30.51 9.67 -8.55
CA ASP A 82 -30.29 10.62 -7.44
C ASP A 82 -30.04 9.84 -6.13
N GLY A 83 -28.77 9.57 -5.82
CA GLY A 83 -28.32 9.06 -4.52
C GLY A 83 -28.65 7.59 -4.21
N PRO A 84 -28.08 6.62 -4.94
CA PRO A 84 -28.29 5.20 -4.66
C PRO A 84 -27.63 4.76 -3.35
N GLU A 85 -28.39 4.03 -2.53
CA GLU A 85 -27.98 3.59 -1.19
C GLU A 85 -26.75 2.67 -1.17
N MET A 86 -26.41 2.02 -2.29
CA MET A 86 -25.22 1.18 -2.39
C MET A 86 -23.90 1.97 -2.51
N VAL A 87 -23.96 3.24 -2.95
CA VAL A 87 -22.76 4.04 -3.25
C VAL A 87 -21.87 4.24 -2.01
N PRO A 88 -22.42 4.62 -0.83
CA PRO A 88 -21.63 4.68 0.39
C PRO A 88 -20.85 3.39 0.69
N ASN A 89 -21.48 2.21 0.57
CA ASN A 89 -20.82 0.93 0.83
C ASN A 89 -19.68 0.65 -0.16
N LEU A 90 -19.88 0.96 -1.45
CA LEU A 90 -18.84 0.83 -2.46
C LEU A 90 -17.63 1.74 -2.16
N LEU A 91 -17.89 2.99 -1.74
CA LEU A 91 -16.84 3.94 -1.38
C LEU A 91 -16.12 3.54 -0.09
N ASP A 92 -16.83 3.10 0.94
CA ASP A 92 -16.27 2.62 2.20
C ASP A 92 -15.37 1.39 1.97
N GLY A 93 -15.80 0.46 1.11
CA GLY A 93 -15.00 -0.70 0.72
C GLY A 93 -13.69 -0.29 0.03
N VAL A 94 -13.76 0.63 -0.94
CA VAL A 94 -12.57 1.14 -1.64
C VAL A 94 -11.64 1.87 -0.68
N LEU A 95 -12.18 2.71 0.20
CA LEU A 95 -11.38 3.45 1.18
C LEU A 95 -10.64 2.48 2.11
N ALA A 96 -11.33 1.46 2.63
CA ALA A 96 -10.71 0.46 3.50
C ALA A 96 -9.55 -0.30 2.82
N LEU A 97 -9.66 -0.60 1.52
CA LEU A 97 -8.56 -1.19 0.76
C LEU A 97 -7.38 -0.21 0.64
N LEU A 98 -7.64 1.05 0.29
CA LEU A 98 -6.60 2.07 0.13
C LEU A 98 -5.87 2.35 1.46
N GLU A 99 -6.61 2.47 2.56
CA GLU A 99 -6.04 2.65 3.90
C GLU A 99 -5.18 1.45 4.32
N THR A 100 -5.66 0.22 4.06
CA THR A 100 -4.87 -1.00 4.35
C THR A 100 -3.57 -1.00 3.55
N ARG A 101 -3.62 -0.61 2.28
CA ARG A 101 -2.43 -0.53 1.42
C ARG A 101 -1.47 0.57 1.85
N GLU A 102 -1.98 1.72 2.29
CA GLU A 102 -1.11 2.80 2.77
C GLU A 102 -0.37 2.39 4.05
N VAL A 103 -1.04 1.67 4.96
CA VAL A 103 -0.39 1.10 6.16
C VAL A 103 0.67 0.05 5.79
N GLN A 104 0.43 -0.75 4.74
CA GLN A 104 1.36 -1.78 4.26
C GLN A 104 2.43 -1.25 3.32
N ARG A 105 2.42 0.05 2.99
CA ARG A 105 3.38 0.65 2.07
C ARG A 105 4.79 0.45 2.64
N PRO A 106 5.67 -0.26 1.93
CA PRO A 106 7.03 -0.45 2.41
C PRO A 106 7.72 0.90 2.57
N VAL A 107 8.31 1.12 3.75
CA VAL A 107 9.17 2.28 3.97
C VAL A 107 10.40 2.14 3.07
N ASP A 108 10.78 3.23 2.40
CA ASP A 108 11.96 3.25 1.55
C ASP A 108 13.21 2.81 2.32
N PRO A 109 13.96 1.81 1.82
CA PRO A 109 15.16 1.32 2.50
C PRO A 109 16.20 2.40 2.80
N VAL A 110 16.28 3.46 1.97
CA VAL A 110 17.17 4.60 2.21
C VAL A 110 16.80 5.34 3.50
N ILE A 111 15.51 5.52 3.79
CA ILE A 111 15.06 6.20 5.01
C ILE A 111 15.54 5.43 6.23
N VAL A 112 15.41 4.10 6.20
CA VAL A 112 15.86 3.22 7.28
C VAL A 112 17.38 3.31 7.47
N ALA A 113 18.15 3.27 6.38
CA ALA A 113 19.61 3.34 6.42
C ALA A 113 20.12 4.70 6.96
N VAL A 114 19.56 5.80 6.47
CA VAL A 114 19.91 7.15 6.94
C VAL A 114 19.55 7.34 8.42
N GLN A 115 18.39 6.82 8.84
CA GLN A 115 17.99 6.88 10.24
C GLN A 115 18.93 6.06 11.15
N ALA A 116 19.32 4.86 10.73
CA ALA A 116 20.28 4.04 11.47
C ALA A 116 21.64 4.74 11.64
N TYR A 117 22.12 5.44 10.60
CA TYR A 117 23.34 6.25 10.70
C TYR A 117 23.18 7.41 11.68
N ARG A 118 22.07 8.15 11.61
CA ARG A 118 21.79 9.25 12.54
C ARG A 118 21.70 8.79 13.99
N ASP A 119 21.07 7.66 14.25
CA ASP A 119 20.99 7.09 15.60
C ASP A 119 22.35 6.56 16.08
N GLY A 120 23.15 6.01 15.16
CA GLY A 120 24.56 5.69 15.41
C GLY A 120 25.37 6.92 15.81
N ASN A 121 25.21 8.06 15.11
CA ASN A 121 25.90 9.30 15.47
C ASN A 121 25.50 9.81 16.85
N LYS A 122 24.20 9.80 17.18
CA LYS A 122 23.74 10.14 18.54
C LYS A 122 24.35 9.22 19.60
N ALA A 123 24.44 7.91 19.30
CA ALA A 123 25.03 6.95 20.21
C ALA A 123 26.54 7.17 20.40
N PHE A 124 27.25 7.63 19.36
CA PHE A 124 28.65 8.03 19.45
C PHE A 124 28.83 9.28 20.31
N GLU A 125 28.04 10.32 20.05
CA GLU A 125 28.06 11.60 20.77
C GLU A 125 27.69 11.45 22.26
N ALA A 126 26.85 10.47 22.60
CA ALA A 126 26.50 10.16 23.98
C ALA A 126 27.68 9.60 24.80
N ILE A 127 28.79 9.22 24.17
CA ILE A 127 29.99 8.72 24.83
C ILE A 127 31.08 9.81 24.79
N PRO A 128 31.40 10.44 25.93
CA PRO A 128 32.44 11.47 25.98
C PRO A 128 33.76 10.95 25.43
N SER A 129 34.46 11.78 24.63
CA SER A 129 35.77 11.41 24.06
C SER A 129 36.80 11.03 25.12
N ALA A 130 36.75 11.69 26.28
CA ALA A 130 37.57 11.35 27.44
C ALA A 130 37.36 9.90 27.93
N ASP A 131 36.20 9.30 27.67
CA ASP A 131 35.84 7.94 28.09
C ASP A 131 36.03 6.89 27.00
N HIS A 132 36.43 7.26 25.77
CA HIS A 132 36.63 6.31 24.68
C HIS A 132 37.62 5.18 25.05
N HIS A 133 38.67 5.50 25.80
CA HIS A 133 39.62 4.50 26.30
C HIS A 133 38.95 3.39 27.15
N LYS A 134 37.88 3.70 27.89
CA LYS A 134 37.10 2.73 28.68
C LYS A 134 36.30 1.78 27.80
N HIS A 135 36.11 2.13 26.53
CA HIS A 135 35.38 1.35 25.53
C HIS A 135 36.30 0.67 24.51
N GLY A 136 37.61 0.66 24.73
CA GLY A 136 38.58 0.07 23.80
C GLY A 136 39.16 1.07 22.78
N GLY A 137 38.99 2.37 23.01
CA GLY A 137 39.42 3.44 22.12
C GLY A 137 38.31 3.94 21.19
N GLU A 138 38.59 5.02 20.48
CA GLU A 138 37.63 5.69 19.59
C GLU A 138 37.12 4.74 18.49
N GLU A 139 38.02 3.99 17.83
CA GLU A 139 37.65 3.01 16.79
C GLU A 139 36.65 1.95 17.28
N ALA A 140 36.80 1.47 18.51
CA ALA A 140 35.86 0.52 19.10
C ALA A 140 34.49 1.18 19.40
N VAL A 141 34.49 2.49 19.70
CA VAL A 141 33.26 3.27 19.81
C VAL A 141 32.61 3.50 18.45
N ILE A 142 33.38 3.79 17.39
CA ILE A 142 32.86 3.90 16.02
C ILE A 142 32.24 2.58 15.55
N ALA A 143 32.96 1.47 15.75
CA ALA A 143 32.52 0.14 15.32
C ALA A 143 31.21 -0.33 15.96
N LYS A 144 30.89 0.15 17.17
CA LYS A 144 29.64 -0.17 17.88
C LYS A 144 28.50 0.84 17.66
N THR A 145 28.77 1.97 17.02
CA THR A 145 27.80 3.06 16.84
C THR A 145 27.52 3.32 15.35
N TYR A 146 28.07 4.39 14.76
CA TYR A 146 27.75 4.83 13.41
C TYR A 146 28.57 4.10 12.32
N GLY A 147 29.66 3.42 12.66
CA GLY A 147 30.56 2.79 11.68
C GLY A 147 29.83 1.82 10.74
N PRO A 148 29.09 0.81 11.26
CA PRO A 148 28.31 -0.10 10.43
C PRO A 148 27.24 0.57 9.56
N PRO A 149 26.35 1.45 10.07
CA PRO A 149 25.36 2.11 9.22
C PRO A 149 25.98 3.12 8.23
N LEU A 150 27.10 3.76 8.57
CA LEU A 150 27.85 4.59 7.61
C LEU A 150 28.36 3.74 6.44
N LYS A 151 28.89 2.54 6.72
CA LYS A 151 29.33 1.61 5.67
C LYS A 151 28.20 1.27 4.70
N VAL A 152 26.99 1.02 5.21
CA VAL A 152 25.80 0.78 4.38
C VAL A 152 25.52 1.96 3.45
N LEU A 153 25.56 3.20 3.97
CA LEU A 153 25.34 4.39 3.14
C LEU A 153 26.43 4.60 2.09
N LYS A 154 27.70 4.31 2.42
CA LYS A 154 28.83 4.43 1.49
C LYS A 154 28.77 3.42 0.35
N GLU A 155 28.34 2.19 0.64
CA GLU A 155 28.28 1.08 -0.31
C GLU A 155 26.93 1.00 -1.04
N TRP A 156 26.03 1.97 -0.81
CA TRP A 156 24.68 1.95 -1.37
C TRP A 156 24.68 2.05 -2.91
N ASP A 157 24.00 1.10 -3.56
CA ASP A 157 23.95 0.98 -5.02
C ASP A 157 22.53 0.87 -5.61
N ALA A 158 21.50 0.79 -4.76
CA ALA A 158 20.09 0.70 -5.17
C ALA A 158 19.43 2.09 -5.35
N PRO A 159 18.43 2.23 -6.24
CA PRO A 159 17.61 3.44 -6.31
C PRO A 159 16.76 3.63 -5.05
N CYS A 160 16.32 4.87 -4.78
CA CYS A 160 15.19 5.09 -3.86
C CYS A 160 13.91 4.47 -4.46
N THR A 161 12.97 4.06 -3.62
CA THR A 161 11.68 3.48 -4.04
C THR A 161 10.51 4.45 -3.81
N SER A 162 10.79 5.64 -3.25
CA SER A 162 9.78 6.64 -2.94
C SER A 162 10.32 8.08 -3.06
N LYS A 163 9.39 9.03 -3.21
CA LYS A 163 9.70 10.46 -3.18
C LYS A 163 10.31 10.88 -1.84
N GLU A 164 9.79 10.33 -0.75
CA GLU A 164 10.26 10.62 0.61
C GLU A 164 11.68 10.11 0.84
N GLY A 165 12.01 8.93 0.31
CA GLY A 165 13.36 8.39 0.32
C GLY A 165 14.31 9.21 -0.53
N ALA A 166 13.92 9.62 -1.73
CA ALA A 166 14.73 10.51 -2.57
C ALA A 166 15.02 11.86 -1.88
N ILE A 167 14.02 12.47 -1.24
CA ILE A 167 14.22 13.70 -0.45
C ILE A 167 15.16 13.44 0.74
N THR A 168 15.02 12.30 1.42
CA THR A 168 15.87 11.93 2.57
C THR A 168 17.31 11.72 2.15
N ALA A 169 17.55 11.02 1.04
CA ALA A 169 18.87 10.85 0.43
C ALA A 169 19.51 12.21 0.09
N LEU A 170 18.78 13.09 -0.60
CA LEU A 170 19.30 14.40 -0.99
C LEU A 170 19.62 15.28 0.24
N ARG A 171 18.79 15.24 1.28
CA ARG A 171 19.06 15.96 2.53
C ARG A 171 20.33 15.44 3.21
N HIS A 172 20.50 14.12 3.28
CA HIS A 172 21.74 13.53 3.82
C HIS A 172 22.96 13.91 2.97
N ALA A 173 22.86 13.87 1.64
CA ALA A 173 23.96 14.26 0.75
C ALA A 173 24.35 15.74 0.93
N LEU A 174 23.38 16.63 1.14
CA LEU A 174 23.64 18.04 1.45
C LEU A 174 24.34 18.20 2.81
N GLU A 175 23.86 17.52 3.85
CA GLU A 175 24.50 17.51 5.18
C GLU A 175 25.96 17.05 5.10
N GLU A 176 26.24 15.99 4.34
CA GLU A 176 27.60 15.47 4.12
C GLU A 176 28.47 16.41 3.27
N CYS A 177 27.88 17.11 2.29
CA CYS A 177 28.58 18.09 1.46
C CYS A 177 29.08 19.26 2.32
N ASP A 178 28.22 19.77 3.19
CA ASP A 178 28.55 20.87 4.10
C ASP A 178 29.60 20.48 5.14
N ALA A 179 29.57 19.24 5.62
CA ALA A 179 30.48 18.74 6.65
C ALA A 179 31.85 18.31 6.11
N PHE A 180 31.91 17.63 4.96
CA PHE A 180 33.11 16.92 4.50
C PHE A 180 33.58 17.29 3.08
N SER A 181 32.90 18.20 2.37
CA SER A 181 33.14 18.58 0.97
C SER A 181 33.04 17.45 -0.08
N CYS A 182 33.35 16.20 0.28
CA CYS A 182 33.19 15.01 -0.54
C CYS A 182 33.19 13.75 0.34
N SER A 183 32.16 12.91 0.20
CA SER A 183 32.10 11.59 0.84
C SER A 183 31.45 10.54 -0.08
N ASP A 184 31.78 9.26 0.13
CA ASP A 184 31.19 8.17 -0.66
C ASP A 184 29.67 8.09 -0.44
N SER A 185 29.20 8.37 0.79
CA SER A 185 27.79 8.46 1.16
C SER A 185 27.05 9.59 0.42
N LEU A 186 27.68 10.76 0.25
CA LEU A 186 27.13 11.86 -0.57
C LEU A 186 26.86 11.38 -2.00
N THR A 187 27.88 10.77 -2.62
CA THR A 187 27.80 10.30 -4.02
C THR A 187 26.73 9.21 -4.15
N ALA A 188 26.70 8.26 -3.22
CA ALA A 188 25.76 7.15 -3.22
C ALA A 188 24.31 7.63 -3.06
N MET A 189 24.02 8.51 -2.09
CA MET A 189 22.68 9.03 -1.86
C MET A 189 22.19 9.92 -3.02
N THR A 190 23.08 10.74 -3.59
CA THR A 190 22.72 11.55 -4.77
C THR A 190 22.36 10.67 -5.95
N ARG A 191 23.10 9.57 -6.17
CA ARG A 191 22.79 8.58 -7.21
C ARG A 191 21.47 7.87 -6.97
N ALA A 192 21.22 7.39 -5.74
CA ALA A 192 19.99 6.70 -5.39
C ALA A 192 18.74 7.58 -5.65
N ALA A 193 18.82 8.86 -5.27
CA ALA A 193 17.76 9.82 -5.54
C ALA A 193 17.61 10.14 -7.03
N LEU A 194 18.72 10.29 -7.77
CA LEU A 194 18.69 10.55 -9.20
C LEU A 194 18.02 9.41 -9.98
N LEU A 195 18.37 8.16 -9.68
CA LEU A 195 17.78 6.99 -10.34
C LEU A 195 16.26 6.92 -10.11
N TYR A 196 15.79 7.25 -8.91
CA TYR A 196 14.35 7.37 -8.64
C TYR A 196 13.68 8.47 -9.47
N LEU A 197 14.30 9.66 -9.54
CA LEU A 197 13.76 10.81 -10.26
C LEU A 197 13.75 10.63 -11.79
N GLU A 198 14.71 9.87 -12.32
CA GLU A 198 14.79 9.51 -13.73
C GLU A 198 13.80 8.39 -14.11
N GLY A 199 13.10 7.81 -13.13
CA GLY A 199 12.15 6.72 -13.34
C GLY A 199 12.85 5.41 -13.74
N ALA A 200 14.09 5.20 -13.27
CA ALA A 200 14.77 3.93 -13.49
C ALA A 200 13.92 2.79 -12.90
N PRO A 201 13.64 1.71 -13.67
CA PRO A 201 12.87 0.58 -13.17
C PRO A 201 13.63 -0.09 -12.00
N GLU A 202 12.85 -0.64 -11.05
CA GLU A 202 13.34 -1.54 -10.00
C GLU A 202 14.21 -2.68 -10.54
#